data_AF-A0A4R3JUX5-F1
#
_entry.id   AF-A0A4R3JUX5-F1
#
_cell.length_a   1.000
_cell.length_b   1.000
_cell.length_c   1.000
_cell.angle_alpha   90.00
_cell.angle_beta   90.00
_cell.angle_gamma   90.00
#
_symmetry.space_group_name_H-M   'P 1'
#
loop_
_entity.id
_entity.type
_entity.pdbx_description
1 polymer ?
#
loop_
_entity_poly.entity_id
_entity_poly.type
_entity_poly.pdbx_seq_one_letter_code
_entity_poly.pdbx_strand_id
1 'polypeptide(L)'
;MQEILQYLKANGEQLDADIAAGTGVSLKNVRQLLTELSAKGDVIMCRTTRYTNGKPVEGMLCRASGYIPPASPGRKPKPAQSSPIPESLNPPLRQSRQSSAKK
;
A
#
# COMPACT_ATOMS: atom_id res chain seq x y z
N MET A 1 -7.74 16.06 -11.95
CA MET A 1 -7.56 15.31 -10.66
C MET A 1 -7.47 13.81 -10.88
N GLN A 2 -8.45 13.17 -11.52
CA GLN A 2 -8.48 11.69 -11.66
C GLN A 2 -7.35 11.14 -12.53
N GLU A 3 -6.89 11.88 -13.55
CA GLU A 3 -5.82 11.46 -14.47
C GLU A 3 -4.50 11.13 -13.75
N ILE A 4 -4.08 11.96 -12.78
CA ILE A 4 -2.86 11.70 -12.00
C ILE A 4 -3.01 10.44 -11.15
N LEU A 5 -4.18 10.24 -10.53
CA LEU A 5 -4.45 9.02 -9.77
C LEU A 5 -4.46 7.78 -10.65
N GLN A 6 -5.04 7.87 -11.85
CA GLN A 6 -5.08 6.76 -12.80
C GLN A 6 -3.68 6.44 -13.33
N TYR A 7 -2.88 7.47 -13.61
CA TYR A 7 -1.47 7.35 -13.98
C TYR A 7 -0.65 6.65 -12.89
N LEU A 8 -0.82 7.04 -11.62
CA LEU A 8 -0.14 6.41 -10.48
C LEU A 8 -0.58 4.95 -10.27
N LYS A 9 -1.85 4.61 -10.50
CA LYS A 9 -2.32 3.22 -10.41
C LYS A 9 -1.76 2.34 -11.52
N ALA A 10 -1.57 2.89 -12.71
CA ALA A 10 -1.01 2.15 -13.85
C ALA A 10 0.51 1.96 -13.75
N ASN A 11 1.23 3.00 -13.31
CA ASN A 11 2.69 3.03 -13.32
C ASN A 11 3.34 2.80 -11.95
N GLY A 12 2.54 2.76 -10.87
CA GLY A 12 3.01 2.63 -9.50
C GLY A 12 3.60 3.94 -8.96
N GLU A 13 4.72 3.81 -8.26
CA GLU A 13 5.44 4.94 -7.66
C GLU A 13 6.20 5.74 -8.74
N GLN A 14 5.98 7.05 -8.78
CA GLN A 14 6.55 7.94 -9.81
C GLN A 14 6.99 9.28 -9.21
N LEU A 15 7.96 9.95 -9.84
CA LEU A 15 8.35 11.32 -9.49
C LEU A 15 7.34 12.32 -10.05
N ASP A 16 7.17 13.46 -9.37
CA ASP A 16 6.37 14.59 -9.86
C ASP A 16 6.78 15.07 -11.25
N ALA A 17 8.07 15.02 -11.57
CA ALA A 17 8.58 15.30 -12.92
C ALA A 17 8.14 14.26 -13.96
N ASP A 18 8.17 12.97 -13.63
CA ASP A 18 7.75 11.88 -14.52
C ASP A 18 6.23 11.86 -14.71
N ILE A 19 5.47 12.21 -13.67
CA ILE A 19 4.03 12.40 -13.74
C ILE A 19 3.69 13.57 -14.67
N ALA A 20 4.40 14.69 -14.55
CA ALA A 20 4.22 15.85 -15.43
C ALA A 20 4.49 15.47 -16.90
N ALA A 21 5.58 14.75 -17.15
CA ALA A 21 5.92 14.26 -18.49
C ALA A 21 4.88 13.27 -19.03
N GLY A 22 4.42 12.33 -18.21
CA GLY A 22 3.48 11.27 -18.62
C GLY A 22 2.03 11.71 -18.77
N THR A 23 1.61 12.76 -18.05
CA THR A 23 0.23 13.29 -18.13
C THR A 23 0.12 14.53 -19.03
N GLY A 24 1.24 15.14 -19.43
CA GLY A 24 1.24 16.40 -20.18
C GLY A 24 0.85 17.62 -19.33
N VAL A 25 0.69 17.45 -18.01
CA VAL A 25 0.35 18.53 -17.07
C VAL A 25 1.64 19.23 -16.63
N SER A 26 1.59 20.56 -16.48
CA SER A 26 2.76 21.32 -15.99
C SER A 26 3.15 20.88 -14.57
N LEU A 27 4.45 20.89 -14.27
CA LEU A 27 4.97 20.46 -12.95
C LEU A 27 4.31 21.20 -11.77
N LYS A 28 4.04 22.50 -11.94
CA LYS A 28 3.37 23.32 -10.92
C LYS A 28 1.95 22.81 -10.64
N ASN A 29 1.19 22.51 -11.69
CA ASN A 29 -0.18 22.01 -11.57
C ASN A 29 -0.18 20.58 -11.01
N VAL A 30 0.78 19.74 -11.40
CA VAL A 30 0.96 18.40 -10.82
C VAL A 30 1.17 18.50 -9.32
N ARG A 31 2.09 19.37 -8.86
CA ARG A 31 2.35 19.57 -7.43
C ARG A 31 1.11 20.05 -6.68
N GLN A 32 0.36 21.01 -7.24
CA GLN A 32 -0.88 21.49 -6.64
C GLN A 32 -1.92 20.37 -6.49
N LEU A 33 -2.16 19.62 -7.56
CA LEU A 33 -3.11 18.51 -7.56
C LEU A 33 -2.69 17.38 -6.61
N LEU A 34 -1.39 17.08 -6.53
CA LEU A 34 -0.86 16.09 -5.60
C LEU A 34 -1.05 16.51 -4.14
N THR A 35 -0.86 17.80 -3.82
CA THR A 35 -1.15 18.33 -2.47
C THR A 35 -2.63 18.16 -2.12
N GLU A 36 -3.54 18.45 -3.04
CA GLU A 36 -4.98 18.24 -2.85
C GLU A 36 -5.35 16.76 -2.65
N LEU A 37 -4.74 15.86 -3.43
CA LEU A 37 -4.95 14.41 -3.29
C LEU A 37 -4.34 13.86 -2.00
N SER A 38 -3.20 14.39 -1.57
CA SER A 38 -2.55 14.01 -0.32
C SER A 38 -3.38 14.44 0.88
N ALA A 39 -3.97 15.65 0.84
CA ALA A 39 -4.89 16.12 1.88
C ALA A 39 -6.13 15.24 2.03
N LYS A 40 -6.58 14.61 0.94
CA LYS A 40 -7.69 13.63 0.93
C LYS A 40 -7.26 12.22 1.39
N GLY A 41 -5.95 11.94 1.43
CA GLY A 41 -5.42 10.62 1.72
C GLY A 41 -5.39 9.66 0.52
N ASP A 42 -5.67 10.14 -0.70
CA ASP A 42 -5.70 9.33 -1.91
C ASP A 42 -4.30 8.96 -2.43
N VAL A 43 -3.29 9.78 -2.10
CA VAL A 43 -1.89 9.56 -2.46
C VAL A 43 -0.97 9.77 -1.27
N ILE A 44 0.15 9.05 -1.27
CA ILE A 44 1.25 9.21 -0.34
C ILE A 44 2.37 9.92 -1.08
N MET A 45 2.89 11.00 -0.50
CA MET A 45 3.98 11.80 -1.05
C MET A 45 5.18 11.80 -0.11
N CYS A 46 6.38 11.68 -0.67
CA CYS A 46 7.63 11.78 0.07
C CYS A 46 8.62 12.69 -0.65
N ARG A 47 9.28 13.58 0.09
CA ARG A 47 10.37 14.37 -0.46
C ARG A 47 11.58 13.46 -0.63
N THR A 48 12.14 13.43 -1.83
CA THR A 48 13.29 12.58 -2.15
C THR A 48 14.39 13.42 -2.78
N THR A 49 15.63 13.04 -2.50
CA THR A 49 16.81 13.57 -3.16
C THR A 49 17.45 12.44 -3.93
N ARG A 50 17.44 12.53 -5.26
CA ARG A 50 18.10 11.56 -6.14
C ARG A 50 19.40 12.15 -6.65
N TYR A 51 20.43 11.32 -6.77
CA TYR A 51 21.71 11.74 -7.36
C TYR A 51 21.75 11.28 -8.81
N THR A 52 21.61 12.22 -9.74
CA THR A 52 21.74 11.96 -11.18
C THR A 52 23.05 12.54 -11.65
N ASN A 53 23.95 11.70 -12.18
CA ASN A 53 25.30 12.10 -12.60
C ASN A 53 26.10 12.80 -11.49
N GLY A 54 25.97 12.33 -10.25
CA GLY A 54 26.65 12.90 -9.09
C GLY A 54 26.06 14.23 -8.57
N LYS A 55 25.02 14.77 -9.22
CA LYS A 55 24.34 15.99 -8.77
C LYS A 55 23.06 15.65 -8.02
N PRO A 56 22.80 16.27 -6.84
CA PRO A 56 21.54 16.08 -6.14
C PRO A 56 20.40 16.77 -6.89
N VAL A 57 19.33 16.03 -7.08
CA VAL A 57 18.07 16.48 -7.67
C VAL A 57 16.98 16.22 -6.64
N GLU A 58 16.36 17.28 -6.14
CA GLU A 58 15.20 17.16 -5.27
C GLU A 58 13.92 16.96 -6.08
N GLY A 59 13.08 16.05 -5.62
CA GLY A 59 11.77 15.76 -6.22
C GLY A 59 10.77 15.26 -5.20
N MET A 60 9.52 15.09 -5.66
CA MET A 60 8.45 14.49 -4.86
C MET A 60 8.10 13.13 -5.42
N LEU A 61 8.36 12.09 -4.64
CA LEU A 61 8.00 10.72 -4.94
C LEU A 61 6.55 10.48 -4.53
N CYS A 62 5.72 9.98 -5.45
CA CYS A 62 4.28 9.86 -5.24
C CYS A 62 3.79 8.45 -5.57
N ARG A 63 2.90 7.91 -4.74
CA ARG A 63 2.20 6.64 -4.99
C ARG A 63 0.74 6.71 -4.58
N ALA A 64 -0.12 5.93 -5.23
CA ALA A 64 -1.53 5.79 -4.82
C ALA A 64 -1.64 5.10 -3.45
N SER A 65 -2.49 5.63 -2.57
CA SER A 65 -2.80 5.02 -1.28
C SER A 65 -3.53 3.69 -1.47
N GLY A 66 -3.19 2.70 -0.64
CA GLY A 66 -3.83 1.38 -0.69
C GLY A 66 -3.49 0.54 -1.94
N TYR A 67 -2.58 0.99 -2.79
CA TYR A 67 -2.12 0.20 -3.93
C TYR A 67 -1.20 -0.94 -3.46
N ILE A 68 -1.65 -2.17 -3.69
CA ILE A 68 -0.86 -3.39 -3.45
C ILE A 68 -0.28 -3.81 -4.79
N PRO A 69 1.05 -3.76 -4.99
CA PRO A 69 1.66 -4.18 -6.25
C PRO A 69 1.37 -5.66 -6.52
N PRO A 70 1.21 -6.05 -7.80
CA PRO A 70 1.02 -7.44 -8.16
C PRO A 70 2.21 -8.29 -7.70
N ALA A 71 1.95 -9.57 -7.43
CA ALA A 71 3.00 -10.50 -7.02
C ALA A 71 4.11 -10.53 -8.08
N SER A 72 5.36 -10.40 -7.63
CA SER A 72 6.52 -10.42 -8.53
C SER A 72 6.51 -11.68 -9.41
N PRO A 73 6.81 -11.57 -10.72
CA PRO A 73 7.02 -12.73 -11.58
C PRO A 73 8.03 -13.70 -10.94
N GLY A 74 7.72 -15.00 -10.94
CA GLY A 74 8.54 -16.04 -10.32
C GLY A 74 8.28 -16.29 -8.83
N ARG A 75 7.39 -15.53 -8.18
CA ARG A 75 6.92 -15.85 -6.83
C ARG A 75 6.19 -17.19 -6.85
N LYS A 76 6.65 -18.16 -6.04
CA LYS A 76 5.95 -19.44 -5.88
C LYS A 76 4.47 -19.18 -5.50
N PRO A 77 3.52 -19.91 -6.11
CA PRO A 77 2.11 -19.75 -5.77
C PRO A 77 1.94 -19.99 -4.27
N LYS A 78 1.07 -19.19 -3.64
CA LYS A 78 0.68 -19.45 -2.25
C LYS A 78 0.06 -20.85 -2.24
N PRO A 79 0.44 -21.76 -1.32
CA PRO A 79 -0.26 -23.04 -1.21
C PRO A 79 -1.76 -22.76 -1.15
N ALA A 80 -2.54 -23.50 -1.93
CA ALA A 80 -3.99 -23.37 -1.96
C ALA A 80 -4.48 -23.31 -0.51
N GLN A 81 -5.31 -22.32 -0.17
CA GLN A 81 -5.88 -22.23 1.16
C GLN A 81 -6.54 -23.58 1.46
N SER A 82 -5.96 -24.34 2.38
CA SER A 82 -6.63 -25.51 2.92
C SER A 82 -7.92 -24.99 3.54
N SER A 83 -9.04 -25.52 3.09
CA SER A 83 -10.37 -25.31 3.66
C SER A 83 -10.33 -25.32 5.19
N PRO A 84 -11.23 -24.59 5.88
CA PRO A 84 -11.28 -24.57 7.33
C PRO A 84 -11.24 -26.00 7.89
N ILE A 85 -10.30 -26.26 8.80
CA ILE A 85 -10.21 -27.53 9.53
C ILE A 85 -11.53 -27.64 10.32
N PRO A 86 -12.27 -28.76 10.23
CA PRO A 86 -13.50 -28.93 10.99
C PRO A 86 -13.22 -28.82 12.49
N GLU A 87 -14.05 -28.03 13.18
CA GLU A 87 -14.01 -27.66 14.60
C GLU A 87 -14.27 -28.85 15.57
N SER A 88 -14.10 -30.10 15.11
CA SER A 88 -14.38 -31.31 15.89
C SER A 88 -13.18 -31.83 16.68
N LEU A 89 -12.03 -31.16 16.62
CA LEU A 89 -10.79 -31.59 17.30
C LEU A 89 -10.47 -30.79 18.57
N ASN A 90 -11.34 -29.88 19.02
CA ASN A 90 -11.14 -29.25 20.32
C ASN A 90 -11.51 -30.25 21.44
N PRO A 91 -10.56 -30.75 22.24
CA PRO A 91 -10.90 -31.57 23.39
C PRO A 91 -11.67 -30.73 24.41
N PRO A 92 -12.67 -31.30 25.10
CA PRO A 92 -13.48 -30.53 26.04
C PRO A 92 -12.62 -30.02 27.20
N LEU A 93 -12.79 -28.73 27.52
CA LEU A 93 -12.16 -28.08 28.67
C LEU A 93 -12.49 -28.87 29.95
N ARG A 94 -11.44 -29.32 30.64
CA ARG A 94 -11.52 -30.06 31.90
C ARG A 94 -12.22 -29.19 32.95
N GLN A 95 -13.48 -29.48 33.25
CA GLN A 95 -14.24 -28.76 34.28
C GLN A 95 -13.57 -28.96 35.64
N SER A 96 -13.20 -27.85 36.30
CA SER A 96 -12.71 -27.86 37.67
C SER A 96 -13.83 -28.34 38.58
N ARG A 97 -13.61 -29.44 39.30
CA ARG A 97 -14.53 -29.91 40.35
C ARG A 97 -14.62 -28.82 41.42
N GLN A 98 -15.76 -28.14 41.52
CA GLN A 98 -16.05 -27.27 42.65
C GLN A 98 -16.15 -28.15 43.91
N SER A 99 -15.24 -27.95 44.85
CA SER A 99 -15.30 -28.59 46.16
C SER A 99 -16.46 -28.01 46.95
N SER A 100 -17.49 -28.83 47.16
CA SER A 100 -18.63 -28.51 48.02
C SER A 100 -18.15 -28.32 49.45
N ALA A 101 -18.18 -27.08 49.95
CA ALA A 101 -18.08 -26.81 51.38
C ALA A 101 -19.36 -27.33 52.05
N LYS A 102 -19.21 -28.37 52.88
CA LYS A 102 -20.29 -28.90 53.71
C LYS A 102 -20.25 -28.19 55.05
N LYS A 103 -21.44 -27.73 55.44
CA LYS A 103 -21.81 -26.92 56.60
C LYS A 103 -21.42 -27.56 57.93
#